data_AF-A0A5J6NPZ0-F1
#
_entry.id   AF-A0A5J6NPZ0-F1
#
_cell.length_a   1.000
_cell.length_b   1.000
_cell.length_c   1.000
_cell.angle_alpha   90.00
_cell.angle_beta   90.00
_cell.angle_gamma   90.00
#
_symmetry.space_group_name_H-M   'P 1'
#
loop_
_entity.id
_entity.type
_entity.pdbx_description
1 polymer ?
#
loop_
_entity_poly.entity_id
_entity_poly.type
_entity_poly.pdbx_seq_one_letter_code
_entity_poly.pdbx_strand_id
1 'polypeptide(L)'
;VYEEMKNVLIFWLDKGVDGFRLDAVQHIFEDINFPDEPRSNKSSALPDDYDYLDHIYSKNQEETYQVLKDWRVILDRYSVNGKKRFMMSESYADLDTVMKFYGTSSEPASHFPFNFLFIDSIHRSSTATYIKEKIDEWYSKMPQHGWANWVLGNHDNSRPASRYGQYLIDGLHMIQLLLPGTSIVYNGDELGMEDTFIRWDQTVDPPALNAGPERYLPFSRDKARTPFH
;
A
#
# COMPACT_ATOMS: atom_id res chain seq x y z
N VAL A 1 -5.47 -11.88 -21.01
CA VAL A 1 -5.33 -11.00 -19.82
C VAL A 1 -3.90 -10.56 -19.62
N TYR A 2 -2.97 -11.49 -19.36
CA TYR A 2 -1.57 -11.15 -19.11
C TYR A 2 -0.90 -10.33 -20.24
N GLU A 3 -1.05 -10.72 -21.51
CA GLU A 3 -0.55 -9.92 -22.65
C GLU A 3 -1.25 -8.56 -22.78
N GLU A 4 -2.54 -8.46 -22.43
CA GLU A 4 -3.24 -7.17 -22.46
C GLU A 4 -2.70 -6.20 -21.42
N MET A 5 -2.36 -6.68 -20.22
CA MET A 5 -1.72 -5.83 -19.22
C MET A 5 -0.35 -5.32 -19.68
N LYS A 6 0.42 -6.14 -20.42
CA LYS A 6 1.65 -5.67 -21.05
C LYS A 6 1.38 -4.59 -22.09
N ASN A 7 0.35 -4.76 -22.92
CA ASN A 7 -0.04 -3.75 -23.91
C ASN A 7 -0.41 -2.42 -23.24
N VAL A 8 -1.12 -2.45 -22.10
CA VAL A 8 -1.44 -1.24 -21.31
C VAL A 8 -0.17 -0.56 -20.79
N LEU A 9 0.77 -1.32 -20.22
CA LEU A 9 2.05 -0.77 -19.75
C LEU A 9 2.83 -0.12 -20.90
N ILE A 10 2.95 -0.82 -22.02
CA ILE A 10 3.64 -0.35 -23.24
C ILE A 10 3.00 0.93 -23.75
N PHE A 11 1.67 0.96 -23.87
CA PHE A 11 0.94 2.13 -24.35
C PHE A 11 1.28 3.39 -23.54
N TRP A 12 1.25 3.31 -22.21
CA TRP A 12 1.57 4.47 -21.37
C TRP A 12 3.05 4.83 -21.38
N LEU A 13 3.95 3.83 -21.46
CA LEU A 13 5.39 4.07 -21.61
C LEU A 13 5.71 4.77 -22.93
N ASP A 14 5.03 4.42 -24.02
CA ASP A 14 5.12 5.10 -25.32
C ASP A 14 4.61 6.54 -25.26
N LYS A 15 3.63 6.82 -24.38
CA LYS A 15 3.17 8.19 -24.08
C LYS A 15 4.16 8.97 -23.19
N GLY A 16 5.19 8.32 -22.66
CA GLY A 16 6.29 8.95 -21.96
C GLY A 16 6.20 8.96 -20.44
N VAL A 17 5.23 8.25 -19.84
CA VAL A 17 5.11 8.16 -18.37
C VAL A 17 6.40 7.65 -17.73
N ASP A 18 6.67 8.10 -16.51
CA ASP A 18 7.92 7.78 -15.81
C ASP A 18 7.86 6.47 -15.01
N GLY A 19 6.67 5.90 -14.83
CA GLY A 19 6.50 4.69 -14.08
C GLY A 19 5.07 4.40 -13.70
N PHE A 20 4.89 3.40 -12.85
CA PHE A 20 3.58 2.94 -12.41
C PHE A 20 3.55 2.65 -10.91
N ARG A 21 2.43 2.99 -10.28
CA ARG A 21 1.99 2.41 -9.02
C ARG A 21 1.04 1.28 -9.36
N LEU A 22 1.39 0.05 -8.99
CA LEU A 22 0.59 -1.15 -9.20
C LEU A 22 -0.22 -1.41 -7.93
N ASP A 23 -1.54 -1.26 -8.06
CA ASP A 23 -2.50 -1.37 -6.97
C ASP A 23 -2.87 -2.83 -6.68
N ALA A 24 -3.16 -3.15 -5.41
CA ALA A 24 -3.73 -4.43 -5.01
C ALA A 24 -2.99 -5.67 -5.56
N VAL A 25 -1.66 -5.63 -5.68
CA VAL A 25 -0.91 -6.68 -6.40
C VAL A 25 -1.00 -8.04 -5.72
N GLN A 26 -1.26 -8.09 -4.42
CA GLN A 26 -1.47 -9.34 -3.69
C GLN A 26 -2.67 -10.16 -4.17
N HIS A 27 -3.57 -9.59 -4.98
CA HIS A 27 -4.82 -10.20 -5.44
C HIS A 27 -4.80 -10.65 -6.91
N ILE A 28 -3.62 -10.74 -7.54
CA ILE A 28 -3.55 -11.05 -8.98
C ILE A 28 -3.91 -12.51 -9.27
N PHE A 29 -3.60 -13.43 -8.36
CA PHE A 29 -3.87 -14.85 -8.51
C PHE A 29 -4.47 -15.44 -7.25
N GLU A 30 -5.32 -16.43 -7.45
CA GLU A 30 -5.89 -17.33 -6.44
C GLU A 30 -5.52 -18.79 -6.75
N ASP A 31 -5.65 -19.68 -5.76
CA ASP A 31 -5.49 -21.12 -5.93
C ASP A 31 -6.54 -21.67 -6.90
N ILE A 32 -6.07 -22.33 -7.95
CA ILE A 32 -6.90 -22.87 -9.04
C ILE A 32 -7.86 -23.98 -8.60
N ASN A 33 -7.64 -24.58 -7.43
CA ASN A 33 -8.53 -25.60 -6.89
C ASN A 33 -9.72 -24.99 -6.12
N PHE A 34 -9.73 -23.65 -5.94
CA PHE A 34 -10.75 -22.91 -5.22
C PHE A 34 -11.13 -23.52 -3.86
N PRO A 35 -10.16 -23.85 -2.99
CA PRO A 35 -10.44 -24.34 -1.64
C PRO A 35 -11.11 -23.24 -0.79
N ASP A 36 -11.92 -23.66 0.18
CA ASP A 36 -12.49 -22.74 1.17
C ASP A 36 -11.37 -22.14 2.06
N GLU A 37 -11.42 -20.83 2.25
CA GLU A 37 -10.47 -20.12 3.12
C GLU A 37 -10.71 -20.47 4.61
N PRO A 38 -9.65 -20.62 5.41
CA PRO A 38 -9.77 -20.79 6.85
C PRO A 38 -10.33 -19.54 7.55
N ARG A 39 -10.82 -19.70 8.77
CA ARG A 39 -11.27 -18.58 9.61
C ARG A 39 -10.09 -17.83 10.19
N SER A 40 -10.16 -16.50 10.16
CA SER A 40 -9.14 -15.63 10.77
C SER A 40 -9.15 -15.66 12.30
N ASN A 41 -10.27 -16.10 12.90
CA ASN A 41 -10.55 -16.07 14.34
C ASN A 41 -10.50 -14.66 14.97
N LYS A 42 -10.60 -13.59 14.17
CA LYS A 42 -10.72 -12.21 14.66
C LYS A 42 -12.11 -12.01 15.29
N SER A 43 -12.17 -11.77 16.60
CA SER A 43 -13.43 -11.60 17.34
C SER A 43 -14.26 -10.38 16.91
N SER A 44 -13.62 -9.40 16.28
CA SER A 44 -14.26 -8.19 15.76
C SER A 44 -14.87 -8.35 14.36
N ALA A 45 -14.56 -9.43 13.64
CA ALA A 45 -15.02 -9.65 12.28
C ALA A 45 -16.36 -10.39 12.26
N LEU A 46 -17.38 -9.78 11.68
CA LEU A 46 -18.68 -10.43 11.44
C LEU A 46 -18.60 -11.37 10.24
N PRO A 47 -19.55 -12.33 10.10
CA PRO A 47 -19.49 -13.32 9.03
C PRO A 47 -19.36 -12.80 7.60
N ASP A 48 -19.93 -11.63 7.32
CA ASP A 48 -19.88 -10.99 6.01
C ASP A 48 -18.72 -9.96 5.88
N ASP A 49 -17.92 -9.78 6.93
CA ASP A 49 -16.78 -8.88 6.90
C ASP A 49 -15.59 -9.57 6.19
N TYR A 50 -14.84 -8.79 5.41
CA TYR A 50 -13.67 -9.26 4.70
C TYR A 50 -12.64 -9.95 5.62
N ASP A 51 -12.46 -9.42 6.83
CA ASP A 51 -11.51 -9.93 7.82
C ASP A 51 -11.97 -11.21 8.53
N TYR A 52 -13.13 -11.77 8.18
CA TYR A 52 -13.64 -13.01 8.78
C TYR A 52 -12.84 -14.26 8.39
N LEU A 53 -12.24 -14.21 7.20
CA LEU A 53 -11.43 -15.27 6.63
C LEU A 53 -9.95 -14.86 6.65
N ASP A 54 -9.08 -15.86 6.75
CA ASP A 54 -7.66 -15.72 6.50
C ASP A 54 -7.39 -16.14 5.06
N HIS A 55 -7.00 -15.17 4.23
CA HIS A 55 -7.02 -15.26 2.78
C HIS A 55 -5.72 -15.86 2.22
N ILE A 56 -5.46 -17.13 2.54
CA ILE A 56 -4.22 -17.82 2.18
C ILE A 56 -4.27 -18.40 0.76
N TYR A 57 -5.46 -18.63 0.22
CA TYR A 57 -5.66 -19.17 -1.12
C TYR A 57 -6.00 -18.09 -2.16
N SER A 58 -6.43 -16.92 -1.73
CA SER A 58 -6.84 -15.80 -2.60
C SER A 58 -5.89 -14.59 -2.58
N LYS A 59 -4.77 -14.69 -1.85
CA LYS A 59 -3.72 -13.67 -1.84
C LYS A 59 -2.33 -14.25 -2.00
N ASN A 60 -1.40 -13.41 -2.45
CA ASN A 60 0.04 -13.62 -2.37
C ASN A 60 0.54 -14.95 -2.98
N GLN A 61 -0.18 -15.48 -3.97
CA GLN A 61 0.23 -16.67 -4.70
C GLN A 61 1.53 -16.41 -5.46
N GLU A 62 2.38 -17.42 -5.62
CA GLU A 62 3.75 -17.24 -6.13
C GLU A 62 3.79 -16.67 -7.56
N GLU A 63 2.78 -16.97 -8.37
CA GLU A 63 2.55 -16.42 -9.71
C GLU A 63 2.46 -14.90 -9.71
N THR A 64 1.98 -14.30 -8.62
CA THR A 64 1.93 -12.85 -8.42
C THR A 64 3.32 -12.26 -8.57
N TYR A 65 4.31 -12.77 -7.83
CA TYR A 65 5.67 -12.26 -7.86
C TYR A 65 6.30 -12.42 -9.25
N GLN A 66 5.99 -13.51 -9.95
CA GLN A 66 6.50 -13.74 -11.30
C GLN A 66 5.98 -12.67 -12.28
N VAL A 67 4.70 -12.31 -12.22
CA VAL A 67 4.14 -11.26 -13.07
C VAL A 67 4.83 -9.91 -12.86
N LEU A 68 5.14 -9.55 -11.60
CA LEU A 68 5.88 -8.31 -11.33
C LEU A 68 7.31 -8.33 -11.88
N LYS A 69 8.01 -9.47 -11.84
CA LYS A 69 9.33 -9.63 -12.47
C LYS A 69 9.24 -9.41 -13.99
N ASP A 70 8.22 -9.98 -14.62
CA ASP A 70 8.05 -9.85 -16.06
C ASP A 70 7.73 -8.40 -16.47
N TRP A 71 6.91 -7.69 -15.69
CA TRP A 71 6.65 -6.27 -15.90
C TRP A 71 7.90 -5.42 -15.63
N ARG A 72 8.72 -5.79 -14.65
CA ARG A 72 10.01 -5.13 -14.41
C ARG A 72 10.93 -5.19 -15.62
N VAL A 73 11.00 -6.34 -16.30
CA VAL A 73 11.78 -6.50 -17.55
C VAL A 73 11.30 -5.52 -18.64
N ILE A 74 9.99 -5.25 -18.74
CA ILE A 74 9.45 -4.27 -19.69
C ILE A 74 9.96 -2.87 -19.35
N LEU A 75 9.84 -2.45 -18.09
CA LEU A 75 10.29 -1.12 -17.64
C LEU A 75 11.81 -0.92 -17.80
N ASP A 76 12.60 -1.96 -17.54
CA ASP A 76 14.05 -1.91 -17.71
C ASP A 76 14.42 -1.70 -19.19
N ARG A 77 13.68 -2.29 -20.14
CA ARG A 77 13.87 -2.05 -21.59
C ARG A 77 13.51 -0.61 -22.01
N TYR A 78 12.52 -0.01 -21.36
CA TYR A 78 12.18 1.41 -21.59
C TYR A 78 13.10 2.39 -20.86
N SER A 79 13.99 1.88 -19.99
CA SER A 79 14.94 2.70 -19.23
C SER A 79 16.19 3.00 -20.06
N VAL A 80 16.05 3.86 -21.07
CA VAL A 80 17.10 4.24 -22.03
C VAL A 80 17.63 5.65 -21.78
N ASN A 81 18.84 5.95 -22.25
CA ASN A 81 19.45 7.29 -22.21
C ASN A 81 19.48 7.94 -20.81
N GLY A 82 19.65 7.13 -19.76
CA GLY A 82 19.67 7.60 -18.37
C GLY A 82 18.30 7.90 -17.77
N LYS A 83 17.21 7.80 -18.53
CA LYS A 83 15.85 7.98 -18.03
C LYS A 83 15.30 6.66 -17.51
N LYS A 84 15.34 6.46 -16.19
CA LYS A 84 14.78 5.26 -15.53
C LYS A 84 13.26 5.28 -15.56
N ARG A 85 12.65 4.10 -15.74
CA ARG A 85 11.22 3.87 -15.55
C ARG A 85 11.02 3.09 -14.26
N PHE A 86 10.19 3.60 -13.36
CA PHE A 86 10.02 3.02 -12.03
C PHE A 86 8.70 2.26 -11.91
N MET A 87 8.66 1.29 -10.99
CA MET A 87 7.41 0.66 -10.58
C MET A 87 7.42 0.42 -9.08
N MET A 88 6.27 0.67 -8.48
CA MET A 88 6.01 0.47 -7.06
C MET A 88 4.80 -0.45 -6.92
N SER A 89 4.83 -1.36 -5.96
CA SER A 89 3.74 -2.30 -5.71
C SER A 89 3.05 -2.02 -4.39
N GLU A 90 1.72 -2.03 -4.41
CA GLU A 90 0.89 -1.95 -3.21
C GLU A 90 0.45 -3.35 -2.78
N SER A 91 0.85 -3.73 -1.57
CA SER A 91 0.35 -4.92 -0.89
C SER A 91 0.24 -4.65 0.61
N TYR A 92 -0.90 -5.04 1.17
CA TYR A 92 -1.16 -5.11 2.60
C TYR A 92 -0.99 -6.57 3.04
N ALA A 93 0.25 -6.92 3.37
CA ALA A 93 0.63 -8.25 3.84
C ALA A 93 1.66 -8.14 4.98
N ASP A 94 1.99 -9.26 5.61
CA ASP A 94 3.08 -9.29 6.58
C ASP A 94 4.42 -8.89 5.93
N LEU A 95 5.35 -8.43 6.75
CA LEU A 95 6.58 -7.85 6.25
C LEU A 95 7.44 -8.83 5.43
N ASP A 96 7.44 -10.13 5.76
CA ASP A 96 8.22 -11.12 4.99
C ASP A 96 7.63 -11.30 3.58
N THR A 97 6.30 -11.35 3.49
CA THR A 97 5.57 -11.37 2.23
C THR A 97 5.79 -10.08 1.43
N VAL A 98 5.78 -8.91 2.08
CA VAL A 98 6.06 -7.62 1.43
C VAL A 98 7.47 -7.61 0.82
N MET A 99 8.48 -8.15 1.52
CA MET A 99 9.86 -8.15 1.01
C MET A 99 10.05 -8.97 -0.26
N LYS A 100 9.21 -10.00 -0.51
CA LYS A 100 9.24 -10.77 -1.76
C LYS A 100 8.99 -9.90 -2.99
N PHE A 101 8.28 -8.77 -2.87
CA PHE A 101 7.98 -7.87 -3.99
C PHE A 101 9.19 -7.06 -4.51
N TYR A 102 10.32 -7.05 -3.79
CA TYR A 102 11.60 -6.57 -4.35
C TYR A 102 12.18 -7.54 -5.38
N GLY A 103 11.88 -8.84 -5.27
CA GLY A 103 12.53 -9.90 -6.02
C GLY A 103 13.93 -10.21 -5.49
N THR A 104 14.77 -10.78 -6.34
CA THR A 104 16.17 -11.09 -6.02
C THR A 104 17.11 -10.18 -6.80
N SER A 105 18.39 -10.12 -6.41
CA SER A 105 19.37 -9.31 -7.15
C SER A 105 19.53 -9.75 -8.63
N SER A 106 19.28 -11.02 -8.95
CA SER A 106 19.34 -11.55 -10.32
C SER A 106 18.00 -11.44 -11.06
N GLU A 107 16.89 -11.45 -10.33
CA GLU A 107 15.53 -11.35 -10.87
C GLU A 107 14.74 -10.30 -10.08
N PRO A 108 15.00 -9.01 -10.31
CA PRO A 108 14.33 -7.95 -9.59
C PRO A 108 12.85 -7.87 -10.01
N ALA A 109 11.99 -7.52 -9.06
CA ALA A 109 10.59 -7.23 -9.29
C ALA A 109 10.36 -5.72 -9.17
N SER A 110 9.56 -5.28 -8.19
CA SER A 110 9.31 -3.84 -7.99
C SER A 110 10.59 -3.11 -7.61
N HIS A 111 10.67 -1.82 -7.94
CA HIS A 111 11.77 -0.98 -7.42
C HIS A 111 11.68 -0.87 -5.90
N PHE A 112 10.45 -0.80 -5.38
CA PHE A 112 10.12 -1.10 -4.00
C PHE A 112 8.61 -1.36 -3.85
N PRO A 113 8.19 -2.22 -2.90
CA PRO A 113 6.82 -2.23 -2.41
C PRO A 113 6.58 -1.07 -1.44
N PHE A 114 5.36 -0.56 -1.35
CA PHE A 114 5.03 0.50 -0.38
C PHE A 114 5.23 0.01 1.06
N ASN A 115 5.84 0.87 1.89
CA ASN A 115 6.02 0.63 3.31
C ASN A 115 4.86 1.23 4.10
N PHE A 116 3.90 0.38 4.49
CA PHE A 116 2.73 0.78 5.28
C PHE A 116 2.90 0.61 6.79
N LEU A 117 4.10 0.29 7.31
CA LEU A 117 4.31 0.08 8.75
C LEU A 117 3.87 1.26 9.60
N PHE A 118 4.02 2.50 9.10
CA PHE A 118 3.54 3.69 9.82
C PHE A 118 2.01 3.74 9.88
N ILE A 119 1.33 3.36 8.79
CA ILE A 119 -0.14 3.29 8.74
C ILE A 119 -0.66 2.17 9.65
N ASP A 120 -0.08 0.99 9.55
CA ASP A 120 -0.64 -0.24 10.14
C ASP A 120 -0.26 -0.41 11.62
N SER A 121 0.96 -0.03 12.00
CA SER A 121 1.51 -0.32 13.34
C SER A 121 1.58 0.89 14.26
N ILE A 122 1.81 2.09 13.72
CA ILE A 122 2.03 3.28 14.57
C ILE A 122 0.68 3.92 14.89
N HIS A 123 0.50 4.29 16.16
CA HIS A 123 -0.70 4.92 16.68
C HIS A 123 -0.33 6.13 17.56
N ARG A 124 -1.32 6.93 17.92
CA ARG A 124 -1.15 8.10 18.80
C ARG A 124 -0.44 7.80 20.13
N SER A 125 -0.63 6.58 20.65
CA SER A 125 -0.01 6.12 21.91
C SER A 125 1.35 5.44 21.73
N SER A 126 1.85 5.32 20.50
CA SER A 126 3.15 4.71 20.24
C SER A 126 4.28 5.53 20.85
N THR A 127 5.23 4.84 21.48
CA THR A 127 6.42 5.46 22.05
C THR A 127 7.46 5.74 20.96
N ALA A 128 8.40 6.64 21.24
CA ALA A 128 9.54 6.87 20.34
C ALA A 128 10.35 5.59 20.07
N THR A 129 10.51 4.74 21.08
CA THR A 129 11.16 3.42 20.95
C THR A 129 10.43 2.54 19.94
N TYR A 130 9.11 2.46 20.02
CA TYR A 130 8.31 1.65 19.11
C TYR A 130 8.38 2.16 17.66
N ILE A 131 8.36 3.48 17.46
CA ILE A 131 8.55 4.08 16.13
C ILE A 131 9.92 3.69 15.56
N LYS A 132 10.97 3.79 16.38
CA LYS A 132 12.33 3.38 15.99
C LYS A 132 12.38 1.88 15.65
N GLU A 133 11.76 1.03 16.45
CA GLU A 133 11.69 -0.40 16.20
C GLU A 133 11.07 -0.69 14.83
N LYS A 134 10.00 0.02 14.44
CA LYS A 134 9.37 -0.15 13.12
C LYS A 134 10.22 0.33 11.96
N ILE A 135 11.00 1.39 12.16
CA ILE A 135 12.01 1.84 11.18
C ILE A 135 13.10 0.78 11.01
N ASP A 136 13.64 0.28 12.13
CA ASP A 136 14.69 -0.74 12.13
C ASP A 136 14.18 -2.07 11.55
N GLU A 137 12.92 -2.42 11.78
CA GLU A 137 12.27 -3.62 11.25
C GLU A 137 12.29 -3.63 9.72
N TRP A 138 11.91 -2.53 9.07
CA TRP A 138 11.98 -2.41 7.60
C TRP A 138 13.41 -2.62 7.09
N TYR A 139 14.39 -1.92 7.66
CA TYR A 139 15.78 -2.04 7.24
C TYR A 139 16.36 -3.43 7.50
N SER A 140 15.93 -4.11 8.56
CA SER A 140 16.41 -5.45 8.90
C SER A 140 15.97 -6.52 7.90
N LYS A 141 14.78 -6.35 7.31
CA LYS A 141 14.18 -7.33 6.38
C LYS A 141 14.37 -6.96 4.91
N MET A 142 14.54 -5.68 4.61
CA MET A 142 14.76 -5.22 3.23
C MET A 142 15.99 -5.89 2.63
N PRO A 143 15.89 -6.45 1.40
CA PRO A 143 17.04 -7.06 0.76
C PRO A 143 18.12 -6.01 0.52
N GLN A 144 19.39 -6.43 0.50
CA GLN A 144 20.54 -5.51 0.40
C GLN A 144 20.51 -4.59 -0.83
N HIS A 145 19.88 -5.03 -1.92
CA HIS A 145 19.71 -4.25 -3.15
C HIS A 145 18.45 -3.36 -3.15
N GLY A 146 17.62 -3.45 -2.10
CA GLY A 146 16.37 -2.73 -1.97
C GLY A 146 16.56 -1.25 -1.66
N TRP A 147 15.55 -0.46 -2.01
CA TRP A 147 15.50 0.97 -1.74
C TRP A 147 14.31 1.28 -0.85
N ALA A 148 14.57 1.81 0.35
CA ALA A 148 13.51 2.06 1.32
C ALA A 148 12.54 3.16 0.86
N ASN A 149 11.33 3.13 1.41
CA ASN A 149 10.35 4.19 1.26
C ASN A 149 9.53 4.34 2.56
N TRP A 150 8.87 5.49 2.70
CA TRP A 150 8.16 5.86 3.92
C TRP A 150 6.81 6.48 3.58
N VAL A 151 5.72 5.85 4.00
CA VAL A 151 4.34 6.29 3.74
C VAL A 151 3.65 6.65 5.05
N LEU A 152 3.16 7.88 5.17
CA LEU A 152 2.29 8.29 6.26
C LEU A 152 0.82 8.27 5.83
N GLY A 153 0.47 8.89 4.71
CA GLY A 153 -0.91 8.97 4.24
C GLY A 153 -1.16 8.19 2.96
N ASN A 154 -2.42 7.82 2.74
CA ASN A 154 -2.96 7.49 1.43
C ASN A 154 -4.49 7.67 1.46
N HIS A 155 -5.13 7.43 0.31
CA HIS A 155 -6.57 7.58 0.15
C HIS A 155 -7.43 6.45 0.74
N ASP A 156 -6.82 5.42 1.34
CA ASP A 156 -7.54 4.26 1.92
C ASP A 156 -7.58 4.29 3.44
N ASN A 157 -6.79 5.16 4.05
CA ASN A 157 -6.61 5.23 5.49
C ASN A 157 -6.97 6.64 5.98
N SER A 158 -7.44 6.73 7.23
CA SER A 158 -7.61 8.03 7.91
C SER A 158 -6.37 8.89 7.77
N ARG A 159 -6.50 10.21 7.60
CA ARG A 159 -5.37 11.12 7.42
C ARG A 159 -4.39 11.06 8.62
N PRO A 160 -3.07 11.19 8.39
CA PRO A 160 -2.06 11.18 9.45
C PRO A 160 -2.37 12.12 10.63
N ALA A 161 -2.81 13.35 10.36
CA ALA A 161 -3.12 14.32 11.42
C ALA A 161 -4.27 13.82 12.32
N SER A 162 -5.24 13.08 11.79
CA SER A 162 -6.31 12.47 12.57
C SER A 162 -5.90 11.18 13.27
N ARG A 163 -5.03 10.36 12.65
CA ARG A 163 -4.53 9.10 13.27
C ARG A 163 -3.57 9.36 14.43
N TYR A 164 -2.65 10.30 14.27
CA TYR A 164 -1.60 10.58 15.26
C TYR A 164 -1.91 11.79 16.14
N GLY A 165 -2.74 12.72 15.66
CA GLY A 165 -3.02 14.01 16.28
C GLY A 165 -2.15 15.13 15.68
N GLN A 166 -2.75 16.31 15.48
CA GLN A 166 -2.09 17.46 14.86
C GLN A 166 -0.74 17.82 15.49
N TYR A 167 -0.60 17.73 16.81
CA TYR A 167 0.64 18.09 17.51
C TYR A 167 1.86 17.24 17.11
N LEU A 168 1.67 16.04 16.57
CA LEU A 168 2.76 15.12 16.22
C LEU A 168 3.11 15.15 14.74
N ILE A 169 2.31 15.82 13.90
CA ILE A 169 2.39 15.65 12.44
C ILE A 169 3.68 16.21 11.84
N ASP A 170 4.17 17.35 12.37
CA ASP A 170 5.45 17.93 11.95
C ASP A 170 6.60 16.98 12.25
N GLY A 171 6.61 16.39 13.45
CA GLY A 171 7.64 15.42 13.87
C GLY A 171 7.67 14.18 13.00
N LEU A 172 6.50 13.62 12.69
CA LEU A 172 6.39 12.43 11.85
C LEU A 172 6.80 12.72 10.39
N HIS A 173 6.44 13.88 9.85
CA HIS A 173 6.92 14.28 8.52
C HIS A 173 8.41 14.58 8.48
N MET A 174 8.98 15.19 9.54
CA MET A 174 10.44 15.33 9.64
C MET A 174 11.12 13.97 9.61
N ILE A 175 10.62 12.98 10.34
CA ILE A 175 11.13 11.61 10.28
C ILE A 175 11.02 11.07 8.84
N GLN A 176 9.83 11.13 8.23
CA GLN A 176 9.57 10.63 6.89
C GLN A 176 10.49 11.26 5.81
N LEU A 177 10.75 12.57 5.92
CA LEU A 177 11.56 13.33 4.96
C LEU A 177 13.07 13.18 5.18
N LEU A 178 13.51 12.86 6.41
CA LEU A 178 14.92 12.71 6.75
C LEU A 178 15.42 11.27 6.70
N LEU A 179 14.51 10.28 6.75
CA LEU A 179 14.90 8.88 6.65
C LEU A 179 15.45 8.56 5.24
N PRO A 180 16.53 7.74 5.15
CA PRO A 180 17.04 7.29 3.86
C PRO A 180 15.99 6.54 3.04
N GLY A 181 15.89 6.88 1.75
CA GLY A 181 14.96 6.26 0.81
C GLY A 181 14.07 7.29 0.13
N THR A 182 12.85 6.89 -0.19
CA THR A 182 11.84 7.74 -0.85
C THR A 182 10.72 8.12 0.11
N SER A 183 10.50 9.41 0.31
CA SER A 183 9.35 9.92 1.07
C SER A 183 8.11 10.01 0.19
N ILE A 184 6.97 9.50 0.66
CA ILE A 184 5.71 9.47 -0.07
C ILE A 184 4.66 10.27 0.71
N VAL A 185 4.42 11.50 0.26
CA VAL A 185 3.49 12.44 0.91
C VAL A 185 2.13 12.37 0.22
N TYR A 186 1.06 12.15 0.97
CA TYR A 186 -0.29 12.14 0.42
C TYR A 186 -0.87 13.55 0.40
N ASN A 187 -1.72 13.84 -0.59
CA ASN A 187 -2.33 15.15 -0.77
C ASN A 187 -3.01 15.66 0.51
N GLY A 188 -2.54 16.79 1.05
CA GLY A 188 -3.06 17.41 2.27
C GLY A 188 -2.19 17.17 3.51
N ASP A 189 -1.32 16.16 3.47
CA ASP A 189 -0.40 15.87 4.55
C ASP A 189 0.60 17.02 4.78
N GLU A 190 0.99 17.72 3.71
CA GLU A 190 1.87 18.90 3.74
C GLU A 190 1.25 20.12 4.45
N LEU A 191 -0.08 20.12 4.63
CA LEU A 191 -0.82 21.13 5.38
C LEU A 191 -1.35 20.59 6.73
N GLY A 192 -1.08 19.31 7.04
CA GLY A 192 -1.64 18.65 8.22
C GLY A 192 -3.16 18.49 8.18
N MET A 193 -3.75 18.29 6.99
CA MET A 193 -5.20 18.08 6.84
C MET A 193 -5.70 16.91 7.70
N GLU A 194 -6.87 17.09 8.30
CA GLU A 194 -7.58 16.09 9.09
C GLU A 194 -8.72 15.44 8.32
N ASP A 195 -9.11 14.24 8.75
CA ASP A 195 -10.32 13.57 8.31
C ASP A 195 -11.52 14.50 8.44
N THR A 196 -12.33 14.55 7.39
CA THR A 196 -13.60 15.28 7.42
C THR A 196 -14.73 14.32 7.76
N PHE A 197 -15.64 14.72 8.64
CA PHE A 197 -16.85 13.94 8.90
C PHE A 197 -17.77 13.96 7.67
N ILE A 198 -18.07 12.78 7.13
CA ILE A 198 -18.98 12.58 5.99
C ILE A 198 -20.23 11.87 6.51
N ARG A 199 -21.42 12.44 6.27
CA ARG A 199 -22.68 11.81 6.65
C ARG A 199 -23.00 10.63 5.72
N TRP A 200 -23.87 9.73 6.18
CA TRP A 200 -24.35 8.61 5.37
C TRP A 200 -24.97 9.07 4.03
N ASP A 201 -25.81 10.11 4.04
CA ASP A 201 -26.44 10.65 2.82
C ASP A 201 -25.45 11.30 1.83
N GLN A 202 -24.19 11.45 2.24
CA GLN A 202 -23.09 11.99 1.43
C GLN A 202 -22.02 10.94 1.11
N THR A 203 -22.13 9.75 1.70
CA THR A 203 -21.14 8.68 1.52
C THR A 203 -21.28 8.10 0.12
N VAL A 204 -20.14 7.95 -0.56
CA VAL A 204 -20.07 7.41 -1.92
C VAL A 204 -19.10 6.23 -2.01
N ASP A 205 -18.30 5.97 -0.98
CA ASP A 205 -17.34 4.87 -0.95
C ASP A 205 -18.04 3.49 -0.95
N PRO A 206 -17.81 2.63 -1.96
CA PRO A 206 -18.51 1.35 -2.07
C PRO A 206 -18.38 0.41 -0.84
N PRO A 207 -17.20 0.25 -0.20
CA PRO A 207 -17.09 -0.53 1.04
C PRO A 207 -18.02 -0.03 2.15
N ALA A 208 -18.17 1.28 2.29
CA ALA A 208 -19.05 1.91 3.27
C ALA A 208 -20.53 1.72 2.93
N LEU A 209 -20.88 1.86 1.65
CA LEU A 209 -22.24 1.61 1.15
C LEU A 209 -22.66 0.15 1.40
N ASN A 210 -21.75 -0.79 1.16
CA ASN A 210 -21.98 -2.23 1.40
C ASN A 210 -22.13 -2.55 2.89
N ALA A 211 -21.42 -1.84 3.78
CA ALA A 211 -21.56 -1.99 5.22
C ALA A 211 -22.90 -1.45 5.77
N GLY A 212 -23.54 -0.55 5.03
CA GLY A 212 -24.85 0.02 5.37
C GLY A 212 -24.80 1.18 6.37
N PRO A 213 -25.94 1.87 6.58
CA PRO A 213 -26.03 3.15 7.31
C PRO A 213 -25.59 3.08 8.77
N GLU A 214 -25.69 1.91 9.41
CA GLU A 214 -25.34 1.74 10.82
C GLU A 214 -23.84 1.49 11.03
N ARG A 215 -23.14 0.99 10.01
CA ARG A 215 -21.73 0.55 10.11
C ARG A 215 -20.78 1.25 9.15
N TYR A 216 -21.24 2.20 8.33
CA TYR A 216 -20.42 2.80 7.26
C TYR A 216 -19.12 3.49 7.74
N LEU A 217 -19.12 4.10 8.92
CA LEU A 217 -18.00 4.93 9.41
C LEU A 217 -16.63 4.21 9.46
N PRO A 218 -16.51 3.01 10.04
CA PRO A 218 -15.24 2.26 10.02
C PRO A 218 -14.78 1.84 8.61
N PHE A 219 -15.71 1.66 7.66
CA PHE A 219 -15.39 1.19 6.30
C PHE A 219 -15.21 2.35 5.29
N SER A 220 -15.65 3.56 5.62
CA SER A 220 -15.58 4.70 4.71
C SER A 220 -14.19 5.31 4.65
N ARG A 221 -13.68 5.40 3.42
CA ARG A 221 -12.47 6.11 3.05
C ARG A 221 -12.75 7.56 2.62
N ASP A 222 -14.01 7.95 2.48
CA ASP A 222 -14.41 9.30 2.01
C ASP A 222 -13.84 10.41 2.90
N LYS A 223 -13.71 10.15 4.20
CA LYS A 223 -13.12 11.08 5.18
C LYS A 223 -11.70 11.55 4.84
N ALA A 224 -10.92 10.71 4.15
CA ALA A 224 -9.56 11.02 3.72
C ALA A 224 -9.50 11.56 2.28
N ARG A 225 -10.63 11.58 1.55
CA ARG A 225 -10.72 11.92 0.13
C ARG A 225 -11.40 13.27 -0.14
N THR A 226 -11.63 14.05 0.90
CA THR A 226 -12.23 15.38 0.77
C THR A 226 -11.33 16.32 -0.02
N PRO A 227 -11.92 17.34 -0.69
CA PRO A 227 -11.15 18.32 -1.46
C PRO A 227 -10.01 18.95 -0.65
N PHE A 228 -8.87 19.15 -1.30
CA PHE A 228 -7.72 19.85 -0.74
C PHE A 228 -8.09 21.28 -0.34
N HIS A 229 -7.54 21.74 0.79
CA HIS A 229 -7.81 23.07 1.36
C HIS A 229 -6.85 24.15 0.85
#